data_AF-S2WE48-F1
#
_entry.id   AF-S2WE48-F1
#
_cell.length_a   1.000
_cell.length_b   1.000
_cell.length_c   1.000
_cell.angle_alpha   90.00
_cell.angle_beta   90.00
_cell.angle_gamma   90.00
#
_symmetry.space_group_name_H-M   'P 1'
#
loop_
_entity.id
_entity.type
_entity.pdbx_description
1 polymer ?
#
loop_
_entity_poly.entity_id
_entity_poly.type
_entity_poly.pdbx_seq_one_letter_code
_entity_poly.pdbx_strand_id
1 'polypeptide(L)'
;MFANYLVGLGRLLDETASVNIETDTIGREPGMNITGLISFPHTLVVRFDYVVFLDPETGLLTVDNSTFSVIRGAKSSEPLVRWDYIRSPRSSIPCAHVQVHAHRDEWTHALVLGGSHSRRSRRRIKNEARTPRIADVHFPVGGRRLRPCIEEVLLFVIDEFGVACAPQAREALHQGIWEWENIQLRAAVRRNRASALEALES
;
A
#
# COMPACT_ATOMS: atom_id res chain seq x y z
N MET A 1 15.39 6.52 -8.45
CA MET A 1 15.08 7.14 -7.14
C MET A 1 13.99 6.35 -6.40
N PHE A 2 12.78 6.17 -6.96
CA PHE A 2 11.70 5.37 -6.35
C PHE A 2 11.97 3.85 -6.29
N ALA A 3 12.45 3.24 -7.37
CA ALA A 3 12.79 1.81 -7.37
C ALA A 3 13.87 1.46 -6.34
N ASN A 4 14.92 2.28 -6.24
CA ASN A 4 15.98 2.10 -5.24
C ASN A 4 15.45 2.26 -3.81
N TYR A 5 14.51 3.18 -3.58
CA TYR A 5 13.83 3.33 -2.30
C TYR A 5 13.07 2.07 -1.92
N LEU A 6 12.26 1.51 -2.83
CA LEU A 6 11.50 0.27 -2.58
C LEU A 6 12.41 -0.95 -2.38
N VAL A 7 13.50 -1.07 -3.13
CA VAL A 7 14.51 -2.12 -2.92
C VAL A 7 15.17 -1.94 -1.54
N GLY A 8 15.48 -0.71 -1.14
CA GLY A 8 16.02 -0.39 0.18
C GLY A 8 15.05 -0.75 1.30
N LEU A 9 13.77 -0.39 1.16
CA LEU A 9 12.71 -0.78 2.09
C LEU A 9 12.57 -2.28 2.19
N GLY A 10 12.56 -3.01 1.06
CA GLY A 10 12.44 -4.47 1.04
C GLY A 10 13.44 -5.16 1.96
N ARG A 11 14.70 -4.70 1.94
CA ARG A 11 15.78 -5.22 2.80
C ARG A 11 15.54 -4.96 4.29
N LEU A 12 14.74 -3.96 4.65
CA LEU A 12 14.38 -3.66 6.04
C LEU A 12 13.16 -4.48 6.50
N LEU A 13 12.30 -4.92 5.59
CA LEU A 13 11.05 -5.56 5.94
C LEU A 13 11.21 -7.02 6.34
N ASP A 14 12.06 -7.81 5.69
CA ASP A 14 12.39 -9.19 6.10
C ASP A 14 13.68 -9.59 5.41
N GLU A 15 14.57 -10.34 6.07
CA GLU A 15 15.84 -10.77 5.46
C GLU A 15 15.63 -11.67 4.23
N THR A 16 14.47 -12.36 4.18
CA THR A 16 14.05 -13.20 3.06
C THR A 16 13.16 -12.46 2.06
N ALA A 17 12.82 -11.19 2.32
CA ALA A 17 12.01 -10.43 1.39
C ALA A 17 12.77 -10.17 0.08
N SER A 18 12.09 -10.47 -1.02
CA SER A 18 12.57 -10.16 -2.36
C SER A 18 11.72 -9.05 -2.96
N VAL A 19 12.39 -8.07 -3.57
CA VAL A 19 11.75 -6.97 -4.29
C VAL A 19 12.10 -7.07 -5.76
N ASN A 20 11.08 -7.21 -6.60
CA ASN A 20 11.23 -7.18 -8.06
C ASN A 20 10.47 -5.97 -8.59
N ILE A 21 11.08 -5.18 -9.47
CA ILE A 21 10.49 -3.98 -10.05
C ILE A 21 10.72 -3.98 -11.55
N GLU A 22 9.65 -3.80 -12.31
CA GLU A 22 9.63 -3.71 -13.76
C GLU A 22 9.05 -2.35 -14.17
N THR A 23 9.60 -1.77 -15.25
CA THR A 23 9.16 -0.47 -15.76
C THR A 23 9.02 -0.49 -17.27
N ASP A 24 7.86 -0.07 -17.77
CA ASP A 24 7.54 -0.05 -19.20
C ASP A 24 6.97 1.31 -19.61
N THR A 25 7.35 1.82 -20.77
CA THR A 25 6.78 3.07 -21.31
C THR A 25 5.35 2.85 -21.80
N ILE A 26 4.52 3.89 -21.69
CA ILE A 26 3.13 3.88 -22.16
C ILE A 26 3.09 4.57 -23.53
N GLY A 27 2.29 4.05 -24.47
CA GLY A 27 2.16 4.55 -25.85
C GLY A 27 1.72 6.02 -26.03
N ARG A 28 1.52 6.77 -24.94
CA ARG A 28 1.46 8.25 -24.93
C ARG A 28 2.49 8.76 -23.94
N GLU A 29 3.64 9.17 -24.46
CA GLU A 29 4.70 9.80 -23.69
C GLU A 29 4.29 11.21 -23.21
N PRO A 30 4.71 11.62 -21.99
CA PRO A 30 5.60 10.91 -21.07
C PRO A 30 4.82 10.11 -20.02
N GLY A 31 4.79 8.78 -20.14
CA GLY A 31 4.04 7.89 -19.27
C GLY A 31 4.74 6.55 -19.06
N MET A 32 4.62 5.97 -17.87
CA MET A 32 5.31 4.73 -17.49
C MET A 32 4.44 3.88 -16.55
N ASN A 33 4.51 2.56 -16.74
CA ASN A 33 4.05 1.57 -15.79
C ASN A 33 5.19 1.21 -14.85
N ILE A 34 4.92 1.10 -13.56
CA ILE A 34 5.86 0.60 -12.55
C ILE A 34 5.16 -0.52 -11.80
N THR A 35 5.64 -1.74 -11.97
CA THR A 35 5.10 -2.92 -11.30
C THR A 35 6.14 -3.48 -10.36
N GLY A 36 5.72 -4.01 -9.21
CA GLY A 36 6.61 -4.78 -8.39
C GLY A 36 5.95 -5.65 -7.34
N LEU A 37 6.78 -6.50 -6.76
CA LEU A 37 6.36 -7.56 -5.85
C LEU A 37 7.32 -7.58 -4.66
N ILE A 38 6.76 -7.61 -3.45
CA ILE A 38 7.48 -7.84 -2.19
C ILE A 38 6.96 -9.14 -1.60
N SER A 39 7.82 -10.17 -1.59
CA SER A 39 7.47 -11.47 -1.02
C SER A 39 7.88 -11.55 0.44
N PHE A 40 7.08 -12.20 1.27
CA PHE A 40 7.33 -12.42 2.70
C PHE A 40 7.28 -13.92 3.03
N PRO A 41 7.77 -14.32 4.22
CA PRO A 41 7.54 -15.66 4.74
C PRO A 41 6.05 -16.05 4.74
N HIS A 42 5.80 -17.35 4.84
CA HIS A 42 4.44 -17.91 4.91
C HIS A 42 3.54 -17.57 3.71
N THR A 43 4.14 -17.37 2.52
CA THR A 43 3.46 -17.17 1.23
C THR A 43 2.63 -15.88 1.16
N LEU A 44 2.98 -14.85 1.93
CA LEU A 44 2.37 -13.53 1.78
C LEU A 44 3.16 -12.73 0.74
N VAL A 45 2.44 -12.06 -0.17
CA VAL A 45 3.02 -11.23 -1.22
C VAL A 45 2.27 -9.90 -1.27
N VAL A 46 3.02 -8.81 -1.31
CA VAL A 46 2.49 -7.48 -1.65
C VAL A 46 2.85 -7.19 -3.10
N ARG A 47 1.86 -7.09 -3.97
CA ARG A 47 2.03 -6.56 -5.33
C ARG A 47 1.67 -5.09 -5.34
N PHE A 48 2.45 -4.28 -6.03
CA PHE A 48 2.11 -2.90 -6.36
C PHE A 48 2.21 -2.68 -7.86
N ASP A 49 1.25 -1.95 -8.40
CA ASP A 49 1.18 -1.56 -9.80
C ASP A 49 0.91 -0.05 -9.82
N TYR A 50 1.70 0.72 -10.58
CA TYR A 50 1.48 2.15 -10.80
C TYR A 50 1.44 2.45 -12.29
N VAL A 51 0.55 3.34 -12.67
CA VAL A 51 0.57 4.05 -13.95
C VAL A 51 0.87 5.51 -13.62
N VAL A 52 1.97 6.03 -14.13
CA VAL A 52 2.42 7.41 -13.89
C VAL A 52 2.61 8.16 -15.20
N PHE A 53 2.41 9.48 -15.17
CA PHE A 53 2.65 10.36 -16.30
C PHE A 53 3.26 11.68 -15.85
N LEU A 54 3.99 12.36 -16.73
CA LEU A 54 4.46 13.71 -16.47
C LEU A 54 3.30 14.68 -16.74
N ASP A 55 2.81 15.34 -15.68
CA ASP A 55 1.75 16.33 -15.79
C ASP A 55 2.30 17.59 -16.48
N PRO A 56 1.76 17.99 -17.65
CA PRO A 56 2.29 19.10 -18.43
C PRO A 56 2.04 20.46 -17.78
N GLU A 57 1.03 20.59 -16.92
CA GLU A 57 0.72 21.85 -16.24
C GLU A 57 1.65 22.08 -15.05
N THR A 58 2.00 21.01 -14.34
CA THR A 58 2.81 21.11 -13.11
C THR A 58 4.28 20.74 -13.31
N GLY A 59 4.62 20.05 -14.39
CA GLY A 59 5.95 19.47 -14.62
C GLY A 59 6.32 18.36 -13.64
N LEU A 60 5.34 17.77 -12.94
CA LEU A 60 5.55 16.76 -11.91
C LEU A 60 5.07 15.38 -12.36
N LEU A 61 5.82 14.34 -11.97
CA LEU A 61 5.38 12.97 -12.12
C LEU A 61 4.13 12.73 -11.26
N THR A 62 3.08 12.25 -11.91
CA THR A 62 1.74 12.18 -11.34
C THR A 62 1.19 10.78 -11.53
N VAL A 63 0.60 10.22 -10.47
CA VAL A 63 -0.03 8.89 -10.53
C VAL A 63 -1.37 8.99 -11.23
N ASP A 64 -1.56 8.29 -12.34
CA ASP A 64 -2.87 8.08 -12.96
C ASP A 64 -3.63 6.96 -12.24
N ASN A 65 -2.97 5.82 -12.07
CA ASN A 65 -3.52 4.65 -11.39
C ASN A 65 -2.52 4.07 -10.39
N SER A 66 -3.01 3.52 -9.29
CA SER A 66 -2.21 2.62 -8.46
C SER A 66 -3.05 1.50 -7.90
N THR A 67 -2.48 0.30 -7.85
CA THR A 67 -3.08 -0.89 -7.27
C THR A 67 -2.12 -1.50 -6.28
N PHE A 68 -2.56 -1.73 -5.05
CA PHE A 68 -1.79 -2.49 -4.04
C PHE A 68 -2.58 -3.73 -3.65
N SER A 69 -1.99 -4.91 -3.80
CA SER A 69 -2.64 -6.19 -3.52
C SER A 69 -1.87 -6.95 -2.46
N VAL A 70 -2.57 -7.47 -1.43
CA VAL A 70 -2.02 -8.47 -0.51
C VAL A 70 -2.55 -9.82 -0.92
N ILE A 71 -1.65 -10.72 -1.31
CA ILE A 71 -1.95 -12.03 -1.88
C ILE A 71 -1.40 -13.10 -0.94
N ARG A 72 -2.16 -14.18 -0.77
CA ARG A 72 -1.72 -15.40 -0.09
C ARG A 72 -1.47 -16.48 -1.12
N GLY A 73 -0.33 -17.18 -1.03
CA GLY A 73 0.01 -18.27 -1.93
C GLY A 73 0.88 -17.82 -3.10
N ALA A 74 0.59 -18.31 -4.30
CA ALA A 74 1.34 -17.95 -5.49
C ALA A 74 1.03 -16.51 -5.92
N LYS A 75 1.97 -15.85 -6.61
CA LYS A 75 1.81 -14.48 -7.11
C LYS A 75 0.59 -14.25 -8.02
N SER A 76 0.02 -15.32 -8.57
CA SER A 76 -1.16 -15.31 -9.45
C SER A 76 -2.47 -15.65 -8.72
N SER A 77 -2.44 -15.86 -7.41
CA SER A 77 -3.63 -16.12 -6.60
C SER A 77 -4.50 -14.86 -6.46
N GLU A 78 -5.79 -15.07 -6.19
CA GLU A 78 -6.71 -13.98 -5.90
C GLU A 78 -6.22 -13.18 -4.68
N PRO A 79 -6.21 -11.83 -4.72
CA PRO A 79 -5.82 -11.03 -3.57
C PRO A 79 -6.79 -11.19 -2.40
N LEU A 80 -6.27 -11.31 -1.18
CA LEU A 80 -7.07 -11.19 0.04
C LEU A 80 -7.74 -9.81 0.10
N VAL A 81 -6.98 -8.78 -0.25
CA VAL A 81 -7.42 -7.39 -0.29
C VAL A 81 -6.62 -6.62 -1.34
N ARG A 82 -7.29 -5.64 -1.96
CA ARG A 82 -6.70 -4.72 -2.92
C ARG A 82 -7.15 -3.28 -2.65
N TRP A 83 -6.20 -2.35 -2.75
CA TRP A 83 -6.44 -0.92 -2.75
C TRP A 83 -6.22 -0.39 -4.15
N ASP A 84 -7.25 0.22 -4.72
CA ASP A 84 -7.22 0.79 -6.05
C ASP A 84 -7.36 2.30 -5.98
N TYR A 85 -6.55 2.99 -6.78
CA TYR A 85 -6.70 4.38 -7.11
C TYR A 85 -6.78 4.54 -8.62
N ILE A 86 -7.78 5.27 -9.08
CA ILE A 86 -8.01 5.64 -10.46
C ILE A 86 -8.31 7.14 -10.48
N ARG A 87 -7.42 7.93 -11.07
CA ARG A 87 -7.55 9.40 -11.12
C ARG A 87 -8.84 9.85 -11.78
N SER A 88 -9.20 9.21 -12.89
CA SER A 88 -10.36 9.54 -13.72
C SER A 88 -11.15 8.26 -14.05
N PRO A 89 -11.97 7.74 -13.11
CA PRO A 89 -12.75 6.54 -13.35
C PRO A 89 -13.78 6.77 -14.46
N ARG A 90 -13.93 5.79 -15.36
CA ARG A 90 -14.91 5.84 -16.48
C ARG A 90 -16.31 5.37 -16.08
N SER A 91 -16.51 5.02 -14.82
CA SER A 91 -17.76 4.50 -14.26
C SER A 91 -18.02 5.09 -12.87
N SER A 92 -19.08 4.67 -12.20
CA SER A 92 -19.45 5.13 -10.85
C SER A 92 -18.54 4.62 -9.73
N ILE A 93 -17.42 3.96 -10.05
CA ILE A 93 -16.47 3.50 -9.04
C ILE A 93 -15.76 4.70 -8.37
N PRO A 94 -15.56 4.69 -7.05
CA PRO A 94 -14.83 5.75 -6.38
C PRO A 94 -13.38 5.83 -6.87
N CYS A 95 -12.82 7.05 -6.92
CA CYS A 95 -11.43 7.27 -7.34
C CYS A 95 -10.43 6.52 -6.45
N ALA A 96 -10.75 6.31 -5.18
CA ALA A 96 -9.98 5.46 -4.28
C ALA A 96 -10.94 4.50 -3.57
N HIS A 97 -10.63 3.21 -3.60
CA HIS A 97 -11.50 2.19 -2.99
C HIS A 97 -10.70 0.96 -2.57
N VAL A 98 -11.31 0.18 -1.67
CA VAL A 98 -10.77 -1.07 -1.16
C VAL A 98 -11.68 -2.21 -1.60
N GLN A 99 -11.11 -3.26 -2.18
CA GLN A 99 -11.80 -4.49 -2.51
C GLN A 99 -11.29 -5.59 -1.60
N VAL A 100 -12.18 -6.23 -0.86
CA VAL A 100 -11.83 -7.25 0.14
C VAL A 100 -12.43 -8.57 -0.31
N HIS A 101 -11.58 -9.55 -0.61
CA HIS A 101 -12.02 -10.91 -0.93
C HIS A 101 -12.34 -11.64 0.38
N ALA A 102 -13.60 -11.60 0.80
CA ALA A 102 -14.01 -12.03 2.14
C ALA A 102 -14.22 -13.55 2.29
N HIS A 103 -13.43 -14.39 1.62
CA HIS A 103 -13.49 -15.84 1.82
C HIS A 103 -12.90 -16.20 3.19
N ARG A 104 -13.72 -16.77 4.07
CA ARG A 104 -13.41 -16.95 5.49
C ARG A 104 -12.13 -17.77 5.72
N ASP A 105 -11.94 -18.82 4.94
CA ASP A 105 -10.86 -19.78 5.18
C ASP A 105 -9.50 -19.20 4.78
N GLU A 106 -9.44 -18.41 3.70
CA GLU A 106 -8.19 -17.79 3.24
C GLU A 106 -7.69 -16.75 4.24
N TRP A 107 -8.60 -15.91 4.75
CA TRP A 107 -8.29 -14.94 5.80
C TRP A 107 -7.90 -15.60 7.12
N THR A 108 -8.67 -16.60 7.55
CA THR A 108 -8.36 -17.34 8.79
C THR A 108 -6.96 -17.94 8.69
N HIS A 109 -6.67 -18.61 7.58
CA HIS A 109 -5.39 -19.25 7.35
C HIS A 109 -4.24 -18.24 7.25
N ALA A 110 -4.42 -17.12 6.54
CA ALA A 110 -3.42 -16.08 6.44
C ALA A 110 -3.13 -15.39 7.80
N LEU A 111 -4.15 -15.18 8.63
CA LEU A 111 -4.00 -14.58 9.96
C LEU A 111 -3.39 -15.54 10.99
N VAL A 112 -3.59 -16.85 10.84
CA VAL A 112 -3.01 -17.89 11.70
C VAL A 112 -1.57 -18.23 11.29
N LEU A 113 -1.32 -18.42 9.99
CA LEU A 113 0.00 -18.73 9.44
C LEU A 113 0.86 -17.51 9.17
N GLY A 114 0.36 -16.31 9.44
CA GLY A 114 1.22 -15.13 9.48
C GLY A 114 2.32 -15.26 10.55
N GLY A 115 3.02 -14.18 10.82
CA GLY A 115 4.02 -14.14 11.88
C GLY A 115 3.46 -13.71 13.24
N SER A 116 4.33 -13.76 14.24
CA SER A 116 4.06 -13.34 15.62
C SER A 116 4.82 -12.06 16.01
N HIS A 117 5.24 -11.24 15.04
CA HIS A 117 6.12 -10.09 15.29
C HIS A 117 5.37 -8.79 15.61
N SER A 118 4.04 -8.78 15.59
CA SER A 118 3.24 -7.64 16.02
C SER A 118 2.46 -7.92 17.32
N ARG A 119 2.03 -6.87 18.02
CA ARG A 119 1.12 -7.02 19.19
C ARG A 119 -0.22 -7.62 18.76
N ARG A 120 -0.76 -7.21 17.61
CA ARG A 120 -2.05 -7.66 17.07
C ARG A 120 -2.01 -9.14 16.72
N SER A 121 -1.00 -9.59 15.99
CA SER A 121 -0.86 -11.00 15.61
C SER A 121 -0.62 -11.91 16.83
N ARG A 122 0.24 -11.50 17.77
CA ARG A 122 0.44 -12.24 19.04
C ARG A 122 -0.83 -12.38 19.86
N ARG A 123 -1.66 -11.34 19.93
CA ARG A 123 -2.94 -11.40 20.65
C ARG A 123 -3.92 -12.37 19.98
N ARG A 124 -3.91 -12.45 18.64
CA ARG A 124 -4.75 -13.38 17.88
C ARG A 124 -4.33 -14.83 18.09
N ILE A 125 -3.04 -15.13 18.05
CA ILE A 125 -2.52 -16.50 18.22
C ILE A 125 -2.74 -17.01 19.66
N LYS A 126 -2.59 -16.15 20.68
CA LYS A 126 -2.76 -16.53 22.09
C LYS A 126 -4.22 -16.84 22.49
N ASN A 127 -5.21 -16.47 21.67
CA ASN A 127 -6.61 -16.64 22.02
C ASN A 127 -7.15 -17.97 21.47
N GLU A 128 -6.86 -19.07 22.17
CA GLU A 128 -7.29 -20.43 21.80
C GLU A 128 -8.83 -20.55 21.69
N ALA A 129 -9.57 -19.74 22.44
CA ALA A 129 -11.03 -19.75 22.45
C ALA A 129 -11.66 -19.05 21.22
N ARG A 130 -10.87 -18.35 20.38
CA ARG A 130 -11.42 -17.56 19.26
C ARG A 130 -10.55 -17.63 18.02
N THR A 131 -11.07 -18.28 16.97
CA THR A 131 -10.50 -18.26 15.62
C THR A 131 -10.40 -16.81 15.09
N PRO A 132 -9.25 -16.40 14.51
CA PRO A 132 -9.09 -15.09 13.87
C PRO A 132 -10.13 -14.86 12.77
N ARG A 133 -10.64 -13.64 12.65
CA ARG A 133 -11.65 -13.28 11.65
C ARG A 133 -11.22 -12.04 10.88
N ILE A 134 -11.69 -11.92 9.65
CA ILE A 134 -11.50 -10.71 8.84
C ILE A 134 -12.05 -9.45 9.52
N ALA A 135 -13.10 -9.59 10.34
CA ALA A 135 -13.65 -8.49 11.13
C ALA A 135 -12.68 -7.90 12.17
N ASP A 136 -11.56 -8.59 12.46
CA ASP A 136 -10.51 -8.11 13.37
C ASP A 136 -9.39 -7.34 12.63
N VAL A 137 -9.48 -7.22 11.30
CA VAL A 137 -8.47 -6.62 10.42
C VAL A 137 -8.79 -5.16 10.18
N HIS A 138 -7.79 -4.29 10.36
CA HIS A 138 -7.92 -2.86 10.15
C HIS A 138 -7.32 -2.48 8.80
N PHE A 139 -8.19 -2.25 7.81
CA PHE A 139 -7.77 -1.86 6.47
C PHE A 139 -7.36 -0.38 6.44
N PRO A 140 -6.12 -0.03 6.04
CA PRO A 140 -5.75 1.37 5.83
C PRO A 140 -6.58 1.98 4.71
N VAL A 141 -6.90 3.26 4.84
CA VAL A 141 -7.63 4.02 3.81
C VAL A 141 -6.90 5.31 3.43
N GLY A 142 -5.62 5.47 3.81
CA GLY A 142 -4.81 6.63 3.43
C GLY A 142 -5.02 7.89 4.25
N GLY A 143 -5.29 7.71 5.54
CA GLY A 143 -5.47 8.79 6.51
C GLY A 143 -6.36 9.93 5.99
N ARG A 144 -5.84 11.16 6.09
CA ARG A 144 -6.56 12.40 5.74
C ARG A 144 -6.75 12.61 4.23
N ARG A 145 -6.23 11.72 3.39
CA ARG A 145 -6.25 11.87 1.91
C ARG A 145 -6.93 10.74 1.17
N LEU A 146 -7.57 9.83 1.92
CA LEU A 146 -8.48 8.80 1.39
C LEU A 146 -7.84 7.87 0.33
N ARG A 147 -6.52 7.71 0.33
CA ARG A 147 -5.80 6.74 -0.51
C ARG A 147 -4.48 6.35 0.16
N PRO A 148 -4.28 5.05 0.49
CA PRO A 148 -3.05 4.65 1.13
C PRO A 148 -1.85 4.78 0.20
N CYS A 149 -0.66 5.00 0.77
CA CYS A 149 0.61 4.76 0.09
C CYS A 149 1.06 3.31 0.29
N ILE A 150 2.14 2.91 -0.40
CA ILE A 150 2.67 1.55 -0.29
C ILE A 150 3.19 1.27 1.12
N GLU A 151 3.75 2.28 1.79
CA GLU A 151 4.27 2.18 3.15
C GLU A 151 3.16 1.86 4.16
N GLU A 152 1.96 2.42 4.00
CA GLU A 152 0.79 2.05 4.81
C GLU A 152 0.36 0.60 4.58
N VAL A 153 0.44 0.11 3.34
CA VAL A 153 0.14 -1.30 3.02
C VAL A 153 1.20 -2.24 3.61
N LEU A 154 2.46 -1.83 3.65
CA LEU A 154 3.54 -2.61 4.27
C LEU A 154 3.42 -2.63 5.80
N LEU A 155 3.09 -1.50 6.43
CA LEU A 155 2.75 -1.45 7.86
C LEU A 155 1.52 -2.31 8.17
N PHE A 156 0.52 -2.31 7.29
CA PHE A 156 -0.64 -3.20 7.40
C PHE A 156 -0.20 -4.67 7.40
N VAL A 157 0.68 -5.09 6.49
CA VAL A 157 1.19 -6.47 6.47
C VAL A 157 1.97 -6.81 7.74
N ILE A 158 2.87 -5.93 8.18
CA ILE A 158 3.64 -6.13 9.42
C ILE A 158 2.69 -6.26 10.62
N ASP A 159 1.73 -5.35 10.75
CA ASP A 159 0.92 -5.30 11.95
C ASP A 159 -0.23 -6.29 11.96
N GLU A 160 -0.92 -6.46 10.83
CA GLU A 160 -2.07 -7.36 10.73
C GLU A 160 -1.65 -8.80 10.48
N PHE A 161 -0.60 -9.07 9.73
CA PHE A 161 -0.14 -10.45 9.51
C PHE A 161 1.05 -10.80 10.39
N GLY A 162 1.60 -9.85 11.15
CA GLY A 162 2.66 -10.12 12.11
C GLY A 162 3.99 -10.49 11.47
N VAL A 163 4.21 -10.07 10.22
CA VAL A 163 5.46 -10.26 9.49
C VAL A 163 6.61 -9.62 10.27
N ALA A 164 7.76 -10.27 10.29
CA ALA A 164 8.97 -9.72 10.89
C ALA A 164 9.35 -8.40 10.22
N CYS A 165 10.18 -7.58 10.86
CA CYS A 165 10.87 -6.47 10.23
C CYS A 165 12.05 -6.02 11.07
N ALA A 166 13.06 -5.45 10.44
CA ALA A 166 14.16 -4.79 11.15
C ALA A 166 13.60 -3.64 12.02
N PRO A 167 14.21 -3.32 13.18
CA PRO A 167 13.75 -2.23 14.03
C PRO A 167 13.59 -0.89 13.31
N GLN A 168 14.49 -0.59 12.37
CA GLN A 168 14.52 0.65 11.59
C GLN A 168 13.47 0.69 10.48
N ALA A 169 12.87 -0.46 10.12
CA ALA A 169 11.90 -0.54 9.03
C ALA A 169 10.67 0.33 9.31
N ARG A 170 10.16 0.28 10.54
CA ARG A 170 8.97 1.05 10.93
C ARG A 170 9.22 2.55 10.84
N GLU A 171 10.38 3.00 11.29
CA GLU A 171 10.78 4.41 11.20
C GLU A 171 10.88 4.85 9.74
N ALA A 172 11.52 4.05 8.88
CA ALA A 172 11.60 4.33 7.45
C ALA A 172 10.23 4.37 6.76
N LEU A 173 9.31 3.46 7.13
CA LEU A 173 7.93 3.46 6.62
C LEU A 173 7.15 4.69 7.08
N HIS A 174 7.23 5.05 8.36
CA HIS A 174 6.56 6.25 8.89
C HIS A 174 7.11 7.54 8.27
N GLN A 175 8.42 7.61 8.04
CA GLN A 175 9.02 8.74 7.32
C GLN A 175 8.51 8.82 5.88
N GLY A 176 8.42 7.69 5.17
CA GLY A 176 7.84 7.64 3.82
C GLY A 176 6.37 8.08 3.78
N ILE A 177 5.57 7.69 4.78
CA ILE A 177 4.18 8.15 4.92
C ILE A 177 4.14 9.67 5.10
N TRP A 178 4.97 10.23 5.97
CA TRP A 178 5.02 11.67 6.20
C TRP A 178 5.43 12.45 4.94
N GLU A 179 6.42 11.96 4.19
CA GLU A 179 6.83 12.53 2.90
C GLU A 179 5.71 12.47 1.87
N TRP A 180 5.02 11.32 1.77
CA TRP A 180 3.87 11.14 0.91
C TRP A 180 2.74 12.13 1.25
N GLU A 181 2.36 12.24 2.52
CA GLU A 181 1.31 13.16 2.97
C GLU A 181 1.63 14.62 2.63
N ASN A 182 2.90 15.02 2.75
CA ASN A 182 3.37 16.34 2.36
C ASN A 182 3.31 16.59 0.86
N ILE A 183 3.71 15.61 0.03
CA ILE A 183 3.61 15.71 -1.43
C ILE A 183 2.15 15.88 -1.84
N GLN A 184 1.26 15.06 -1.26
CA GLN A 184 -0.16 15.14 -1.55
C GLN A 184 -0.77 16.46 -1.05
N LEU A 185 -0.29 17.03 0.07
CA LEU A 185 -0.73 18.34 0.57
C LEU A 185 -0.39 19.45 -0.40
N ARG A 186 0.86 19.48 -0.86
CA ARG A 186 1.30 20.44 -1.86
C ARG A 186 0.48 20.32 -3.15
N ALA A 187 0.15 19.09 -3.56
CA ALA A 187 -0.70 18.86 -4.72
C ALA A 187 -2.14 19.39 -4.52
N ALA A 188 -2.75 19.15 -3.36
CA ALA A 188 -4.09 19.65 -3.04
C ALA A 188 -4.13 21.18 -2.97
N VAL A 189 -3.18 21.81 -2.28
CA VAL A 189 -3.06 23.28 -2.21
C VAL A 189 -2.87 23.89 -3.60
N ARG A 190 -2.02 23.28 -4.45
CA ARG A 190 -1.81 23.77 -5.81
C ARG A 190 -3.10 23.73 -6.65
N ARG A 191 -3.92 22.68 -6.49
CA ARG A 191 -5.19 22.51 -7.20
C ARG A 191 -6.31 23.40 -6.66
N ASN A 192 -6.23 23.82 -5.40
CA ASN A 192 -7.26 24.64 -4.77
C ASN A 192 -6.64 25.84 -4.02
N ARG A 193 -5.90 26.67 -4.76
CA ARG A 193 -5.19 27.84 -4.20
C ARG A 193 -6.14 28.84 -3.57
N ALA A 194 -7.30 29.09 -4.18
CA ALA A 194 -8.29 30.03 -3.66
C ALA A 194 -8.79 29.62 -2.28
N SER A 195 -9.29 28.38 -2.12
CA SER A 195 -9.70 27.89 -0.79
C SER A 195 -8.55 27.80 0.20
N ALA A 196 -7.32 27.53 -0.25
CA ALA A 196 -6.16 27.52 0.63
C ALA A 196 -5.81 28.93 1.15
N LEU A 197 -5.99 29.98 0.34
CA LEU A 197 -5.79 31.37 0.77
C LEU A 197 -6.87 31.80 1.76
N GLU A 198 -8.14 31.51 1.45
CA GLU A 198 -9.29 31.80 2.34
C GLU A 198 -9.09 31.18 3.73
N ALA A 199 -8.61 29.93 3.79
CA ALA A 199 -8.34 29.24 5.06
C ALA A 199 -7.18 29.82 5.89
N LEU A 200 -6.33 30.69 5.31
CA LEU A 200 -5.26 31.39 6.04
C LEU A 200 -5.71 32.77 6.56
N GLU A 201 -6.82 33.29 6.04
CA GLU A 201 -7.39 34.59 6.41
C GLU A 201 -8.42 34.48 7.55
N SER A 202 -8.91 33.26 7.85
CA SER A 202 -9.79 32.92 8.97
C SER A 202 -9.03 32.62 10.25
#